data_AF-A0A4Q3SL06-F1
#
_entry.id   AF-A0A4Q3SL06-F1
#
_cell.length_a   1.000
_cell.length_b   1.000
_cell.length_c   1.000
_cell.angle_alpha   90.00
_cell.angle_beta   90.00
_cell.angle_gamma   90.00
#
_symmetry.space_group_name_H-M   'P 1'
#
loop_
_entity.id
_entity.type
_entity.pdbx_description
1 polymer ?
#
loop_
_entity_poly.entity_id
_entity_poly.type
_entity_poly.pdbx_seq_one_letter_code
_entity_poly.pdbx_strand_id
1 'polypeptide(L)'
;MKRSISCFIALSMLVASLPLSAQQKTNTPSKPKNTTVKSNAATTAGFVITGKISGLKEKTLVSLTDINNPTDTLAKAKVTAGAFTLKGKIAEPNLYQVNYHDAQKKSVLFIGNEQLSLKGDVVNVQEIKATGSKINDDFMDFQGTFNPLFKRLTELNAKVASNPSIDRNDSVMVAYTAQFTRIQSAIDKFLNDKKFSPVSAFMLVVTSELEQDFSVLEKRYASLEPSFKEGFYGKIAKQQIDEGKVGAIGSEAIAFTQNDTTGKPVTLASFKGKYVLIDFWASWCRPCRMENPNVVNAFNKFKDKNFTV
;
A
#
# COMPACT_ATOMS: atom_id res chain seq x y z
N MET A 1 -11.86 -23.42 -7.77
CA MET A 1 -11.17 -22.34 -8.51
C MET A 1 -12.14 -21.19 -8.77
N LYS A 2 -12.57 -20.52 -7.70
CA LYS A 2 -13.38 -19.29 -7.68
C LYS A 2 -13.03 -18.59 -6.35
N ARG A 3 -11.81 -18.05 -6.23
CA ARG A 3 -11.59 -17.03 -5.20
C ARG A 3 -12.35 -15.81 -5.70
N SER A 4 -13.38 -15.41 -4.96
CA SER A 4 -14.22 -14.28 -5.30
C SER A 4 -13.34 -13.05 -5.50
N ILE A 5 -13.36 -12.51 -6.72
CA ILE A 5 -12.68 -11.26 -7.12
C ILE A 5 -13.10 -10.08 -6.21
N SER A 6 -14.19 -10.23 -5.46
CA SER A 6 -14.71 -9.27 -4.50
C SER A 6 -13.82 -8.96 -3.28
N CYS A 7 -12.76 -9.74 -3.00
CA CYS A 7 -11.89 -9.47 -1.85
C CYS A 7 -10.70 -8.54 -2.16
N PHE A 8 -10.48 -8.19 -3.43
CA PHE A 8 -9.24 -7.54 -3.91
C PHE A 8 -9.25 -6.00 -3.90
N ILE A 9 -10.36 -5.34 -3.53
CA ILE A 9 -10.50 -3.90 -3.76
C ILE A 9 -11.19 -3.25 -2.56
N ALA A 10 -10.46 -3.15 -1.45
CA ALA A 10 -10.82 -2.25 -0.36
C ALA A 10 -9.82 -1.09 -0.16
N LEU A 11 -8.64 -1.09 -0.82
CA LEU A 11 -7.61 -0.08 -0.55
C LEU A 11 -7.14 0.75 -1.74
N SER A 12 -7.44 0.39 -2.99
CA SER A 12 -6.96 1.14 -4.17
C SER A 12 -7.72 2.45 -4.47
N MET A 13 -8.79 2.77 -3.75
CA MET A 13 -9.45 4.09 -3.79
C MET A 13 -8.98 5.06 -2.69
N LEU A 14 -8.10 4.65 -1.77
CA LEU A 14 -7.84 5.43 -0.55
C LEU A 14 -6.81 6.54 -0.65
N VAL A 15 -5.94 6.56 -1.66
CA VAL A 15 -4.85 7.55 -1.69
C VAL A 15 -5.35 8.96 -2.07
N ALA A 16 -6.55 9.08 -2.64
CA ALA A 16 -7.11 10.36 -3.07
C ALA A 16 -8.26 10.91 -2.22
N SER A 17 -8.91 10.15 -1.32
CA SER A 17 -10.18 10.63 -0.73
C SER A 17 -10.74 9.91 0.52
N LEU A 18 -9.97 9.54 1.55
CA LEU A 18 -10.57 9.07 2.84
C LEU A 18 -9.95 9.70 4.10
N PRO A 19 -10.77 9.99 5.14
CA PRO A 19 -10.31 10.45 6.44
C PRO A 19 -9.78 9.28 7.28
N LEU A 20 -8.82 9.61 8.15
CA LEU A 20 -7.79 8.74 8.72
C LEU A 20 -8.22 7.91 9.95
N SER A 21 -9.48 7.52 10.12
CA SER A 21 -9.95 6.94 11.40
C SER A 21 -10.19 5.42 11.45
N ALA A 22 -9.78 4.63 10.45
CA ALA A 22 -10.12 3.21 10.39
C ALA A 22 -8.95 2.21 10.34
N GLN A 23 -7.70 2.61 10.66
CA GLN A 23 -6.56 1.68 10.73
C GLN A 23 -5.92 1.55 12.14
N GLN A 24 -6.43 2.23 13.16
CA GLN A 24 -5.95 2.05 14.53
C GLN A 24 -6.75 0.97 15.26
N LYS A 25 -6.46 -0.31 14.99
CA LYS A 25 -6.76 -1.39 15.95
C LYS A 25 -6.03 -2.71 15.71
N THR A 26 -4.76 -2.69 15.34
CA THR A 26 -3.88 -3.86 15.54
C THR A 26 -2.44 -3.41 15.83
N ASN A 27 -2.01 -3.68 17.06
CA ASN A 27 -0.64 -3.79 17.55
C ASN A 27 0.38 -2.72 17.15
N THR A 28 0.55 -1.74 18.03
CA THR A 28 1.70 -0.83 18.09
C THR A 28 3.02 -1.61 18.20
N PRO A 29 3.94 -1.51 17.23
CA PRO A 29 5.31 -1.99 17.43
C PRO A 29 6.01 -1.06 18.42
N SER A 30 6.75 -1.66 19.36
CA SER A 30 7.56 -0.94 20.32
C SER A 30 8.63 -0.08 19.62
N LYS A 31 8.86 1.11 20.18
CA LYS A 31 9.80 2.15 19.76
C LYS A 31 11.18 1.55 19.36
N PRO A 32 11.63 1.65 18.10
CA PRO A 32 12.96 1.19 17.74
C PRO A 32 14.02 2.13 18.34
N LYS A 33 15.04 1.54 18.97
CA LYS A 33 16.24 2.26 19.44
C LYS A 33 17.00 2.82 18.23
N ASN A 34 17.40 4.08 18.35
CA ASN A 34 18.24 4.81 17.39
C ASN A 34 19.43 3.95 16.94
N THR A 35 19.39 3.51 15.68
CA THR A 35 20.57 2.99 14.99
C THR A 35 20.82 3.93 13.81
N THR A 36 21.89 4.71 13.92
CA THR A 36 22.27 5.73 12.95
C THR A 36 22.68 5.06 11.64
N VAL A 37 21.83 5.16 10.61
CA VAL A 37 22.17 4.74 9.24
C VAL A 37 22.89 5.89 8.54
N LYS A 38 24.15 5.68 8.15
CA LYS A 38 24.89 6.62 7.31
C LYS A 38 24.44 6.47 5.86
N SER A 39 23.71 7.45 5.37
CA SER A 39 23.43 7.67 3.95
C SER A 39 24.52 8.56 3.35
N ASN A 40 25.21 8.10 2.30
CA ASN A 40 26.15 8.89 1.51
C ASN A 40 25.42 9.79 0.50
N ALA A 41 24.60 10.71 1.03
CA ALA A 41 24.10 11.87 0.29
C ALA A 41 24.53 13.11 1.08
N ALA A 42 25.05 14.13 0.39
CA ALA A 42 25.55 15.37 0.99
C ALA A 42 24.63 15.83 2.14
N THR A 43 25.19 15.86 3.36
CA THR A 43 24.48 16.17 4.60
C THR A 43 23.95 17.60 4.58
N THR A 44 22.73 17.80 4.07
CA THR A 44 21.94 18.98 4.37
C THR A 44 21.58 18.95 5.86
N ALA A 45 21.73 20.08 6.55
CA ALA A 45 21.51 20.23 8.00
C ALA A 45 20.05 20.04 8.46
N GLY A 46 19.15 19.67 7.55
CA GLY A 46 17.70 19.62 7.72
C GLY A 46 16.99 19.95 6.40
N PHE A 47 15.65 19.93 6.41
CA PHE A 47 14.87 20.44 5.29
C PHE A 47 14.65 21.95 5.39
N VAL A 48 14.48 22.60 4.24
CA VAL A 48 13.97 23.97 4.14
C VAL A 48 12.91 24.03 3.06
N ILE A 49 11.67 24.30 3.44
CA ILE A 49 10.54 24.46 2.50
C ILE A 49 10.19 25.94 2.47
N THR A 50 10.40 26.58 1.33
CA THR A 50 9.89 27.94 1.09
C THR A 50 8.58 27.85 0.32
N GLY A 51 7.60 28.68 0.62
CA GLY A 51 6.31 28.64 -0.07
C GLY A 51 5.80 30.02 -0.43
N LYS A 52 5.33 30.17 -1.67
CA LYS A 52 4.55 31.32 -2.16
C LYS A 52 3.25 30.77 -2.73
N ILE A 53 2.21 30.75 -1.90
CA ILE A 53 0.91 30.18 -2.24
C ILE A 53 -0.12 31.31 -2.28
N SER A 54 -0.69 31.53 -3.47
CA SER A 54 -1.72 32.54 -3.69
C SER A 54 -2.97 32.22 -2.85
N GLY A 55 -3.64 33.27 -2.37
CA GLY A 55 -4.86 33.16 -1.55
C GLY A 55 -4.63 32.86 -0.06
N LEU A 56 -3.40 32.64 0.39
CA LEU A 56 -3.11 32.59 1.83
C LEU A 56 -3.16 33.99 2.45
N LYS A 57 -3.81 34.11 3.61
CA LYS A 57 -3.88 35.37 4.36
C LYS A 57 -2.57 35.60 5.14
N GLU A 58 -2.27 36.86 5.41
CA GLU A 58 -1.16 37.20 6.28
C GLU A 58 -1.38 36.59 7.68
N LYS A 59 -0.30 36.14 8.31
CA LYS A 59 -0.32 35.43 9.61
C LYS A 59 -0.97 34.04 9.61
N THR A 60 -1.48 33.53 8.47
CA THR A 60 -1.96 32.14 8.38
C THR A 60 -0.89 31.17 8.88
N LEU A 61 -1.27 30.27 9.77
CA LEU A 61 -0.39 29.21 10.25
C LEU A 61 -0.21 28.17 9.14
N VAL A 62 1.05 27.83 8.86
CA VAL A 62 1.44 26.72 7.99
C VAL A 62 2.25 25.73 8.80
N SER A 63 1.98 24.43 8.68
CA SER A 63 2.74 23.40 9.39
C SER A 63 3.06 22.17 8.53
N LEU A 64 4.19 21.55 8.80
CA LEU A 64 4.57 20.25 8.24
C LEU A 64 4.32 19.15 9.27
N THR A 65 3.56 18.13 8.90
CA THR A 65 3.29 16.94 9.73
C THR A 65 3.61 15.66 8.96
N ASP A 66 3.99 14.60 9.66
CA ASP A 66 4.11 13.25 9.07
C ASP A 66 2.71 12.71 8.76
N ILE A 67 2.47 12.15 7.57
CA ILE A 67 1.17 11.58 7.24
C ILE A 67 0.83 10.34 8.08
N ASN A 68 1.86 9.58 8.48
CA ASN A 68 1.74 8.36 9.25
C ASN A 68 1.65 8.66 10.75
N ASN A 69 2.03 9.87 11.16
CA ASN A 69 1.87 10.38 12.52
C ASN A 69 1.45 11.87 12.50
N PRO A 70 0.17 12.17 12.20
CA PRO A 70 -0.29 13.54 11.99
C PRO A 70 -0.25 14.43 13.24
N THR A 71 0.00 13.83 14.42
CA THR A 71 0.18 14.59 15.68
C THR A 71 1.59 15.15 15.83
N ASP A 72 2.57 14.59 15.13
CA ASP A 72 3.95 15.06 15.16
C ASP A 72 4.11 16.24 14.20
N THR A 73 4.22 17.45 14.75
CA THR A 73 4.48 18.64 13.93
C THR A 73 5.97 18.91 13.84
N LEU A 74 6.53 18.66 12.65
CA LEU A 74 7.97 18.82 12.38
C LEU A 74 8.40 20.28 12.24
N ALA A 75 7.52 21.14 11.71
CA ALA A 75 7.78 22.57 11.56
C ALA A 75 6.49 23.37 11.52
N LYS A 76 6.55 24.62 11.96
CA LYS A 76 5.47 25.61 11.86
C LYS A 76 6.04 26.96 11.46
N ALA A 77 5.30 27.72 10.66
CA ALA A 77 5.60 29.11 10.35
C ALA A 77 4.30 29.87 10.11
N LYS A 78 4.35 31.20 10.23
CA LYS A 78 3.26 32.07 9.79
C LYS A 78 3.60 32.67 8.43
N VAL A 79 2.59 32.85 7.59
CA VAL A 79 2.73 33.60 6.34
C VAL A 79 3.11 35.04 6.65
N THR A 80 4.20 35.51 6.05
CA THR A 80 4.71 36.87 6.14
C THR A 80 5.00 37.39 4.73
N ALA A 81 4.43 38.54 4.35
CA ALA A 81 4.55 39.11 3.01
C ALA A 81 4.21 38.09 1.89
N GLY A 82 3.14 37.31 2.08
CA GLY A 82 2.67 36.31 1.12
C GLY A 82 3.57 35.08 0.95
N ALA A 83 4.57 34.89 1.82
CA ALA A 83 5.47 33.75 1.80
C ALA A 83 5.61 33.08 3.18
N PHE A 84 6.05 31.84 3.22
CA PHE A 84 6.42 31.15 4.46
C PHE A 84 7.72 30.36 4.28
N THR A 85 8.36 30.02 5.39
CA THR A 85 9.55 29.14 5.40
C THR A 85 9.43 28.16 6.56
N LEU A 86 9.39 26.86 6.26
CA LEU A 86 9.45 25.78 7.23
C LEU A 86 10.87 25.23 7.26
N LYS A 87 11.40 24.99 8.46
CA LYS A 87 12.73 24.39 8.67
C LYS A 87 12.63 23.34 9.77
N GLY A 88 13.36 22.25 9.60
CA GLY A 88 13.40 21.17 10.58
C GLY A 88 14.30 20.05 10.11
N LYS A 89 14.19 18.89 10.75
CA LYS A 89 14.89 17.67 10.36
C LYS A 89 13.89 16.54 10.17
N ILE A 90 14.08 15.80 9.10
CA ILE A 90 13.37 14.58 8.77
C ILE A 90 14.30 13.40 9.05
N ALA A 91 13.81 12.40 9.77
CA ALA A 91 14.61 11.22 10.11
C ALA A 91 14.91 10.36 8.87
N GLU A 92 13.92 10.18 8.00
CA GLU A 92 14.02 9.44 6.74
C GLU A 92 13.03 10.00 5.70
N PRO A 93 13.32 9.92 4.40
CA PRO A 93 12.38 10.37 3.37
C PRO A 93 11.03 9.66 3.46
N ASN A 94 9.94 10.44 3.51
CA ASN A 94 8.59 9.91 3.66
C ASN A 94 7.56 10.90 3.06
N LEU A 95 6.28 10.53 3.12
CA LEU A 95 5.16 11.42 2.83
C LEU A 95 4.88 12.37 3.99
N TYR A 96 4.87 13.66 3.70
CA TYR A 96 4.56 14.73 4.63
C TYR A 96 3.40 15.57 4.13
N GLN A 97 2.64 16.13 5.06
CA GLN A 97 1.53 17.04 4.77
C GLN A 97 1.91 18.47 5.13
N VAL A 98 1.77 19.38 4.17
CA VAL A 98 1.81 20.82 4.41
C VAL A 98 0.38 21.28 4.67
N ASN A 99 0.11 21.72 5.89
CA ASN A 99 -1.21 22.13 6.34
C ASN A 99 -1.34 23.65 6.29
N TYR A 100 -2.37 24.14 5.61
CA TYR A 100 -2.74 25.56 5.50
C TYR A 100 -3.95 25.82 6.39
N HIS A 101 -3.71 26.20 7.65
CA HIS A 101 -4.71 26.11 8.73
C HIS A 101 -5.95 26.98 8.47
N ASP A 102 -5.78 28.25 8.10
CA ASP A 102 -6.93 29.15 7.87
C ASP A 102 -7.80 28.70 6.69
N ALA A 103 -7.20 28.05 5.70
CA ALA A 103 -7.90 27.52 4.53
C ALA A 103 -8.46 26.11 4.76
N GLN A 104 -8.11 25.46 5.88
CA GLN A 104 -8.46 24.07 6.19
C GLN A 104 -8.09 23.09 5.06
N LYS A 105 -6.93 23.34 4.42
CA LYS A 105 -6.45 22.56 3.29
C LYS A 105 -5.05 22.02 3.53
N LYS A 106 -4.70 21.01 2.75
CA LYS A 106 -3.39 20.36 2.82
C LYS A 106 -2.91 19.90 1.45
N SER A 107 -1.60 19.97 1.26
CA SER A 107 -0.89 19.35 0.14
C SER A 107 0.04 18.25 0.68
N VAL A 108 0.32 17.25 -0.15
CA VAL A 108 1.17 16.12 0.19
C VAL A 108 2.47 16.22 -0.60
N LEU A 109 3.59 15.97 0.06
CA LEU A 109 4.92 15.95 -0.55
C LEU A 109 5.65 14.69 -0.13
N PHE A 110 6.48 14.13 -1.00
CA PHE A 110 7.46 13.11 -0.62
C PHE A 110 8.83 13.78 -0.54
N ILE A 111 9.37 13.92 0.67
CA ILE A 111 10.60 14.69 0.90
C ILE A 111 11.49 14.05 1.96
N GLY A 112 12.79 14.33 1.87
CA GLY A 112 13.78 14.16 2.93
C GLY A 112 14.32 15.50 3.43
N ASN A 113 15.57 15.52 3.89
CA ASN A 113 16.27 16.74 4.29
C ASN A 113 16.79 17.52 3.06
N GLU A 114 15.89 18.08 2.27
CA GLU A 114 16.23 18.85 1.07
C GLU A 114 15.70 20.29 1.13
N GLN A 115 16.17 21.14 0.22
CA GLN A 115 15.67 22.50 0.06
C GLN A 115 14.71 22.53 -1.12
N LEU A 116 13.49 22.97 -0.90
CA LEU A 116 12.47 23.05 -1.94
C LEU A 116 11.63 24.32 -1.86
N SER A 117 11.02 24.67 -2.99
CA SER A 117 10.07 25.77 -3.08
C SER A 117 8.72 25.30 -3.59
N LEU A 118 7.66 25.80 -2.94
CA LEU A 118 6.27 25.53 -3.27
C LEU A 118 5.64 26.76 -3.93
N LYS A 119 4.98 26.56 -5.06
CA LYS A 119 4.22 27.60 -5.78
C LYS A 119 2.87 27.06 -6.23
N GLY A 120 1.82 27.85 -6.05
CA GLY A 120 0.47 27.48 -6.48
C GLY A 120 -0.59 28.33 -5.82
N ASP A 121 -1.80 27.81 -5.76
CA ASP A 121 -2.97 28.48 -5.20
C ASP A 121 -3.57 27.62 -4.08
N VAL A 122 -3.96 28.25 -2.96
CA VAL A 122 -4.59 27.53 -1.84
C VAL A 122 -5.98 26.99 -2.22
N VAL A 123 -6.61 27.50 -3.28
CA VAL A 123 -7.84 26.93 -3.83
C VAL A 123 -7.56 25.53 -4.40
N ASN A 124 -6.46 25.36 -5.13
CA ASN A 124 -6.08 24.12 -5.82
C ASN A 124 -4.81 23.51 -5.22
N VAL A 125 -4.86 23.11 -3.95
CA VAL A 125 -3.69 22.59 -3.22
C VAL A 125 -3.07 21.34 -3.84
N GLN A 126 -3.83 20.59 -4.66
CA GLN A 126 -3.35 19.43 -5.42
C GLN A 126 -2.46 19.82 -6.60
N GLU A 127 -2.55 21.06 -7.07
CA GLU A 127 -1.77 21.60 -8.20
C GLU A 127 -0.53 22.37 -7.74
N ILE A 128 -0.28 22.42 -6.42
CA ILE A 128 0.91 23.08 -5.88
C ILE A 128 2.16 22.38 -6.41
N LYS A 129 2.98 23.15 -7.11
CA LYS A 129 4.24 22.68 -7.68
C LYS A 129 5.35 22.81 -6.65
N ALA A 130 5.98 21.69 -6.34
CA ALA A 130 7.25 21.67 -5.63
C ALA A 130 8.40 21.68 -6.64
N THR A 131 9.46 22.41 -6.33
CA THR A 131 10.69 22.48 -7.14
C THR A 131 11.91 22.42 -6.23
N GLY A 132 13.00 21.83 -6.73
CA GLY A 132 14.22 21.60 -5.94
C GLY A 132 14.24 20.28 -5.18
N SER A 133 13.25 19.40 -5.40
CA SER A 133 13.15 18.12 -4.71
C SER A 133 13.07 16.95 -5.69
N LYS A 134 14.19 16.25 -5.88
CA LYS A 134 14.23 15.06 -6.75
C LYS A 134 13.36 13.92 -6.21
N ILE A 135 13.25 13.80 -4.88
CA ILE A 135 12.40 12.80 -4.23
C ILE A 135 10.94 13.10 -4.53
N ASN A 136 10.52 14.36 -4.42
CA ASN A 136 9.16 14.74 -4.75
C ASN A 136 8.89 14.63 -6.26
N ASP A 137 9.86 14.94 -7.11
CA ASP A 137 9.72 14.75 -8.56
C ASP A 137 9.47 13.27 -8.92
N ASP A 138 10.16 12.33 -8.25
CA ASP A 138 9.91 10.90 -8.40
C ASP A 138 8.52 10.48 -7.91
N PHE A 139 8.03 11.13 -6.85
CA PHE A 139 6.67 10.90 -6.37
C PHE A 139 5.61 11.44 -7.33
N MET A 140 5.83 12.61 -7.94
CA MET A 140 4.94 13.14 -8.97
C MET A 140 4.94 12.26 -10.23
N ASP A 141 6.09 11.70 -10.61
CA ASP A 141 6.21 10.72 -11.70
C ASP A 141 5.48 9.42 -11.38
N PHE A 142 5.60 8.92 -10.15
CA PHE A 142 4.78 7.80 -9.65
C PHE A 142 3.28 8.12 -9.79
N GLN A 143 2.82 9.27 -9.29
CA GLN A 143 1.41 9.65 -9.41
C GLN A 143 0.96 9.76 -10.86
N GLY A 144 1.75 10.42 -11.71
CA GLY A 144 1.45 10.57 -13.14
C GLY A 144 1.39 9.24 -13.89
N THR A 145 2.24 8.29 -13.51
CA THR A 145 2.28 6.95 -14.12
C THR A 145 1.14 6.07 -13.61
N PHE A 146 0.94 5.98 -12.30
CA PHE A 146 0.11 4.95 -11.69
C PHE A 146 -1.36 5.36 -11.50
N ASN A 147 -1.66 6.65 -11.24
CA ASN A 147 -3.04 7.10 -11.08
C ASN A 147 -3.94 6.78 -12.29
N PRO A 148 -3.56 7.08 -13.55
CA PRO A 148 -4.39 6.73 -14.70
C PRO A 148 -4.51 5.21 -14.88
N LEU A 149 -3.46 4.45 -14.55
CA LEU A 149 -3.50 2.99 -14.63
C LEU A 149 -4.48 2.38 -13.63
N PHE A 150 -4.46 2.85 -12.37
CA PHE A 150 -5.38 2.40 -11.33
C PHE A 150 -6.81 2.85 -11.60
N LYS A 151 -7.02 4.08 -12.08
CA LYS A 151 -8.34 4.55 -12.49
C LYS A 151 -8.96 3.61 -13.53
N ARG A 152 -8.19 3.25 -14.56
CA ARG A 152 -8.67 2.35 -15.60
C ARG A 152 -8.94 0.93 -15.07
N LEU A 153 -8.10 0.41 -14.19
CA LEU A 153 -8.31 -0.89 -13.56
C LEU A 153 -9.63 -0.90 -12.76
N THR A 154 -9.87 0.14 -11.97
CA THR A 154 -11.08 0.33 -11.17
C THR A 154 -12.34 0.40 -12.03
N GLU A 155 -12.30 1.15 -13.13
CA GLU A 155 -13.41 1.22 -14.10
C GLU A 155 -13.72 -0.15 -14.73
N LEU A 156 -12.68 -0.89 -15.12
CA LEU A 156 -12.85 -2.24 -15.68
C LEU A 156 -13.42 -3.20 -14.64
N ASN A 157 -12.90 -3.17 -13.42
CA ASN A 157 -13.41 -3.99 -12.33
C ASN A 157 -14.89 -3.72 -12.03
N ALA A 158 -15.30 -2.44 -12.00
CA ALA A 158 -16.70 -2.08 -11.77
C ALA A 158 -17.64 -2.67 -12.85
N LYS A 159 -17.18 -2.74 -14.11
CA LYS A 159 -17.92 -3.40 -15.20
C LYS A 159 -18.03 -4.91 -15.00
N VAL A 160 -16.93 -5.57 -14.63
CA VAL A 160 -16.92 -7.02 -14.33
C VAL A 160 -17.85 -7.34 -13.17
N ALA A 161 -17.76 -6.57 -12.09
CA ALA A 161 -18.54 -6.80 -10.87
C ALA A 161 -20.05 -6.56 -11.06
N SER A 162 -20.44 -5.65 -11.96
CA SER A 162 -21.85 -5.30 -12.20
C SER A 162 -22.55 -6.18 -13.24
N ASN A 163 -21.82 -7.04 -13.96
CA ASN A 163 -22.39 -7.90 -14.99
C ASN A 163 -21.98 -9.37 -14.80
N PRO A 164 -22.86 -10.20 -14.20
CA PRO A 164 -22.62 -11.63 -13.99
C PRO A 164 -22.44 -12.45 -15.28
N SER A 165 -22.80 -11.89 -16.44
CA SER A 165 -22.67 -12.55 -17.74
C SER A 165 -21.26 -12.43 -18.32
N ILE A 166 -20.42 -11.53 -17.77
CA ILE A 166 -19.03 -11.39 -18.19
C ILE A 166 -18.27 -12.65 -17.78
N ASP A 167 -17.88 -13.45 -18.77
CA ASP A 167 -17.03 -14.60 -18.60
C ASP A 167 -15.55 -14.28 -18.90
N ARG A 168 -14.68 -15.28 -18.75
CA ARG A 168 -13.23 -15.13 -18.92
C ARG A 168 -12.82 -14.69 -20.34
N ASN A 169 -13.61 -15.01 -21.36
CA ASN A 169 -13.31 -14.72 -22.76
C ASN A 169 -13.93 -13.39 -23.24
N ASP A 170 -14.72 -12.73 -22.39
CA ASP A 170 -15.29 -11.42 -22.68
C ASP A 170 -14.19 -10.36 -22.92
N SER A 171 -14.43 -9.48 -23.88
CA SER A 171 -13.55 -8.34 -24.20
C SER A 171 -13.17 -7.47 -22.99
N VAL A 172 -14.07 -7.33 -22.01
CA VAL A 172 -13.83 -6.60 -20.76
C VAL A 172 -12.82 -7.34 -19.90
N MET A 173 -12.89 -8.67 -19.82
CA MET A 173 -11.90 -9.48 -19.10
C MET A 173 -10.53 -9.44 -19.78
N VAL A 174 -10.49 -9.48 -21.12
CA VAL A 174 -9.24 -9.28 -21.88
C VAL A 174 -8.63 -7.91 -21.57
N ALA A 175 -9.43 -6.85 -21.57
CA ALA A 175 -8.97 -5.51 -21.22
C ALA A 175 -8.51 -5.41 -19.75
N TYR A 176 -9.20 -6.08 -18.83
CA TYR A 176 -8.83 -6.15 -17.41
C TYR A 176 -7.47 -6.83 -17.22
N THR A 177 -7.25 -8.01 -17.82
CA THR A 177 -5.96 -8.71 -17.77
C THR A 177 -4.85 -7.89 -18.42
N ALA A 178 -5.09 -7.29 -19.59
CA ALA A 178 -4.12 -6.43 -20.24
C ALA A 178 -3.76 -5.20 -19.38
N GLN A 179 -4.74 -4.64 -18.66
CA GLN A 179 -4.50 -3.52 -17.75
C GLN A 179 -3.64 -3.92 -16.57
N PHE A 180 -3.87 -5.11 -16.02
CA PHE A 180 -3.01 -5.67 -14.98
C PHE A 180 -1.57 -5.84 -15.47
N THR A 181 -1.36 -6.40 -16.67
CA THR A 181 -0.02 -6.51 -17.27
C THR A 181 0.65 -5.16 -17.46
N ARG A 182 -0.09 -4.12 -17.88
CA ARG A 182 0.48 -2.75 -18.01
C ARG A 182 0.96 -2.21 -16.67
N ILE A 183 0.21 -2.44 -15.59
CA ILE A 183 0.62 -2.05 -14.24
C ILE A 183 1.90 -2.79 -13.85
N GLN A 184 1.95 -4.11 -14.06
CA GLN A 184 3.13 -4.92 -13.75
C GLN A 184 4.39 -4.42 -14.50
N SER A 185 4.27 -4.14 -15.81
CA SER A 185 5.37 -3.57 -16.59
C SER A 185 5.76 -2.16 -16.11
N ALA A 186 4.80 -1.34 -15.68
CA ALA A 186 5.08 -0.01 -15.13
C ALA A 186 5.82 -0.10 -13.78
N ILE A 187 5.48 -1.07 -12.93
CA ILE A 187 6.20 -1.36 -11.68
C ILE A 187 7.66 -1.70 -11.99
N ASP A 188 7.90 -2.65 -12.89
CA ASP A 188 9.26 -3.11 -13.22
C ASP A 188 10.08 -1.98 -13.85
N LYS A 189 9.47 -1.19 -14.74
CA LYS A 189 10.11 -0.01 -15.33
C LYS A 189 10.44 1.03 -14.26
N PHE A 190 9.50 1.35 -13.37
CA PHE A 190 9.72 2.33 -12.31
C PHE A 190 10.85 1.91 -11.38
N LEU A 191 10.91 0.64 -10.98
CA LEU A 191 12.03 0.10 -10.17
C LEU A 191 13.36 0.25 -10.88
N ASN A 192 13.44 -0.09 -12.17
CA ASN A 192 14.68 0.02 -12.94
C ASN A 192 15.14 1.47 -13.06
N ASP A 193 14.23 2.39 -13.39
CA ASP A 193 14.54 3.80 -13.60
C ASP A 193 14.85 4.52 -12.27
N LYS A 194 14.20 4.10 -11.17
CA LYS A 194 14.19 4.81 -9.88
C LYS A 194 14.67 3.94 -8.71
N LYS A 195 15.56 2.96 -8.94
CA LYS A 195 16.08 2.06 -7.89
C LYS A 195 16.72 2.79 -6.70
N PHE A 196 17.31 3.96 -6.94
CA PHE A 196 17.90 4.83 -5.92
C PHE A 196 16.91 5.85 -5.31
N SER A 197 15.62 5.76 -5.62
CA SER A 197 14.59 6.63 -5.07
C SER A 197 13.86 5.94 -3.92
N PRO A 198 13.65 6.61 -2.76
CA PRO A 198 12.84 6.05 -1.68
C PRO A 198 11.38 5.84 -2.08
N VAL A 199 10.92 6.53 -3.13
CA VAL A 199 9.58 6.35 -3.72
C VAL A 199 9.38 4.93 -4.25
N SER A 200 10.45 4.23 -4.64
CA SER A 200 10.37 2.84 -5.11
C SER A 200 9.89 1.89 -4.01
N ALA A 201 10.34 2.07 -2.77
CA ALA A 201 9.85 1.28 -1.64
C ALA A 201 8.36 1.56 -1.35
N PHE A 202 7.96 2.82 -1.39
CA PHE A 202 6.56 3.23 -1.26
C PHE A 202 5.67 2.62 -2.37
N MET A 203 6.13 2.66 -3.61
CA MET A 203 5.42 2.10 -4.76
C MET A 203 5.18 0.59 -4.59
N LEU A 204 6.15 -0.17 -4.05
CA LEU A 204 5.95 -1.59 -3.75
C LEU A 204 4.87 -1.82 -2.71
N VAL A 205 4.82 -1.01 -1.65
CA VAL A 205 3.77 -1.11 -0.63
C VAL A 205 2.39 -0.85 -1.25
N VAL A 206 2.26 0.21 -2.05
CA VAL A 206 0.97 0.60 -2.66
C VAL A 206 0.50 -0.40 -3.71
N THR A 207 1.43 -1.06 -4.41
CA THR A 207 1.11 -2.01 -5.48
C THR A 207 1.06 -3.47 -5.02
N SER A 208 1.46 -3.75 -3.78
CA SER A 208 1.51 -5.11 -3.20
C SER A 208 0.19 -5.86 -3.28
N GLU A 209 -0.95 -5.20 -3.05
CA GLU A 209 -2.29 -5.81 -3.12
C GLU A 209 -2.65 -6.29 -4.54
N LEU A 210 -2.01 -5.72 -5.56
CA LEU A 210 -2.20 -6.17 -6.94
C LEU A 210 -1.39 -7.42 -7.21
N GLU A 211 -0.30 -7.67 -6.50
CA GLU A 211 0.55 -8.84 -6.73
C GLU A 211 -0.01 -10.09 -6.02
N GLN A 212 -0.37 -11.10 -6.80
CA GLN A 212 -0.86 -12.37 -6.27
C GLN A 212 0.27 -13.39 -6.06
N ASP A 213 1.42 -13.16 -6.70
CA ASP A 213 2.61 -13.97 -6.55
C ASP A 213 3.64 -13.24 -5.67
N PHE A 214 3.67 -13.59 -4.39
CA PHE A 214 4.62 -13.01 -3.44
C PHE A 214 6.08 -13.25 -3.81
N SER A 215 6.39 -14.23 -4.67
CA SER A 215 7.75 -14.41 -5.19
C SER A 215 8.16 -13.28 -6.14
N VAL A 216 7.20 -12.70 -6.88
CA VAL A 216 7.43 -11.53 -7.73
C VAL A 216 7.66 -10.29 -6.87
N LEU A 217 6.81 -10.09 -5.85
CA LEU A 217 7.00 -8.99 -4.89
C LEU A 217 8.35 -9.09 -4.16
N GLU A 218 8.76 -10.30 -3.75
CA GLU A 218 10.06 -10.54 -3.13
C GLU A 218 11.23 -10.21 -4.07
N LYS A 219 11.17 -10.62 -5.35
CA LYS A 219 12.20 -10.27 -6.34
C LYS A 219 12.32 -8.76 -6.53
N ARG A 220 11.17 -8.06 -6.61
CA ARG A 220 11.14 -6.60 -6.70
C ARG A 220 11.72 -5.94 -5.46
N TYR A 221 11.32 -6.40 -4.27
CA TYR A 221 11.89 -5.94 -3.01
C TYR A 221 13.40 -6.16 -2.94
N ALA A 222 13.90 -7.31 -3.40
CA ALA A 222 15.33 -7.61 -3.43
C ALA A 222 16.12 -6.63 -4.32
N SER A 223 15.51 -6.08 -5.36
CA SER A 223 16.11 -5.06 -6.25
C SER A 223 16.19 -3.65 -5.64
N LEU A 224 15.51 -3.38 -4.53
CA LEU A 224 15.64 -2.10 -3.83
C LEU A 224 17.06 -1.90 -3.29
N GLU A 225 17.50 -0.64 -3.25
CA GLU A 225 18.71 -0.27 -2.54
C GLU A 225 18.62 -0.63 -1.05
N PRO A 226 19.73 -1.10 -0.42
CA PRO A 226 19.71 -1.59 0.96
C PRO A 226 19.16 -0.57 1.98
N SER A 227 19.45 0.72 1.80
CA SER A 227 18.96 1.78 2.70
C SER A 227 17.43 1.90 2.70
N PHE A 228 16.77 1.60 1.59
CA PHE A 228 15.30 1.70 1.49
C PHE A 228 14.58 0.45 2.00
N LYS A 229 15.27 -0.69 2.10
CA LYS A 229 14.76 -1.89 2.78
C LYS A 229 14.59 -1.67 4.28
N GLU A 230 15.52 -0.92 4.87
CA GLU A 230 15.51 -0.60 6.30
C GLU A 230 14.63 0.60 6.67
N GLY A 231 14.17 1.36 5.67
CA GLY A 231 13.25 2.49 5.85
C GLY A 231 11.80 2.06 6.13
N PHE A 232 10.96 3.03 6.46
CA PHE A 232 9.55 2.83 6.83
C PHE A 232 8.80 1.93 5.83
N TYR A 233 8.81 2.29 4.53
CA TYR A 233 8.10 1.52 3.50
C TYR A 233 8.79 0.19 3.16
N GLY A 234 10.11 0.10 3.28
CA GLY A 234 10.83 -1.17 3.09
C GLY A 234 10.42 -2.21 4.14
N LYS A 235 10.31 -1.81 5.40
CA LYS A 235 9.83 -2.68 6.49
C LYS A 235 8.39 -3.14 6.26
N ILE A 236 7.51 -2.26 5.81
CA ILE A 236 6.13 -2.63 5.47
C ILE A 236 6.11 -3.63 4.31
N ALA A 237 6.85 -3.37 3.23
CA ALA A 237 6.93 -4.29 2.10
C ALA A 237 7.48 -5.66 2.52
N LYS A 238 8.51 -5.69 3.38
CA LYS A 238 9.06 -6.93 3.93
C LYS A 238 8.04 -7.69 4.76
N GLN A 239 7.29 -7.00 5.62
CA GLN A 239 6.22 -7.59 6.40
C GLN A 239 5.14 -8.20 5.50
N GLN A 240 4.69 -7.48 4.46
CA GLN A 240 3.72 -7.99 3.49
C GLN A 240 4.22 -9.24 2.75
N ILE A 241 5.51 -9.28 2.39
CA ILE A 241 6.14 -10.46 1.78
C ILE A 241 6.14 -11.64 2.77
N ASP A 242 6.54 -11.40 4.01
CA ASP A 242 6.62 -12.45 5.03
C ASP A 242 5.25 -13.02 5.37
N GLU A 243 4.24 -12.16 5.50
CA GLU A 243 2.84 -12.55 5.71
C GLU A 243 2.28 -13.27 4.48
N GLY A 244 2.60 -12.82 3.26
CA GLY A 244 2.15 -13.44 2.02
C GLY A 244 2.74 -14.82 1.76
N LYS A 245 3.93 -15.10 2.30
CA LYS A 245 4.54 -16.44 2.26
C LYS A 245 3.80 -17.45 3.13
N VAL A 246 3.02 -17.00 4.09
CA VAL A 246 2.23 -17.88 4.95
C VAL A 246 1.11 -18.52 4.12
N GLY A 247 1.23 -19.82 3.86
CA GLY A 247 0.27 -20.56 3.04
C GLY A 247 0.40 -20.30 1.54
N ALA A 248 1.57 -19.85 1.09
CA ALA A 248 1.87 -19.72 -0.34
C ALA A 248 1.85 -21.09 -1.05
N ILE A 249 1.54 -21.08 -2.35
CA ILE A 249 1.53 -22.31 -3.16
C ILE A 249 2.94 -22.92 -3.16
N GLY A 250 3.04 -24.18 -2.75
CA GLY A 250 4.31 -24.90 -2.65
C GLY A 250 5.02 -24.77 -1.30
N SER A 251 4.54 -23.93 -0.37
CA SER A 251 5.03 -23.93 1.01
C SER A 251 4.40 -25.07 1.82
N GLU A 252 5.07 -25.47 2.90
CA GLU A 252 4.41 -26.31 3.91
C GLU A 252 3.25 -25.53 4.54
N ALA A 253 2.12 -26.21 4.74
CA ALA A 253 0.99 -25.63 5.46
C ALA A 253 1.31 -25.51 6.96
N ILE A 254 0.85 -24.44 7.60
CA ILE A 254 1.05 -24.24 9.04
C ILE A 254 0.47 -25.42 9.80
N ALA A 255 1.30 -26.04 10.65
CA ALA A 255 0.83 -27.06 11.58
C ALA A 255 -0.12 -26.45 12.60
N PHE A 256 -1.30 -27.06 12.74
CA PHE A 256 -2.25 -26.72 13.80
C PHE A 256 -2.90 -27.99 14.35
N THR A 257 -3.42 -27.85 15.56
CA THR A 257 -4.27 -28.82 16.24
C THR A 257 -5.55 -28.13 16.64
N GLN A 258 -6.69 -28.72 16.31
CA GLN A 258 -8.00 -28.21 16.65
C GLN A 258 -8.86 -29.36 17.15
N ASN A 259 -9.75 -29.09 18.11
CA ASN A 259 -10.64 -30.13 18.60
C ASN A 259 -11.81 -30.28 17.63
N ASP A 260 -12.21 -31.51 17.35
CA ASP A 260 -13.44 -31.77 16.63
C ASP A 260 -14.68 -31.51 17.51
N THR A 261 -15.87 -31.73 16.97
CA THR A 261 -17.14 -31.53 17.68
C THR A 261 -17.33 -32.44 18.89
N THR A 262 -16.51 -33.48 19.04
CA THR A 262 -16.51 -34.40 20.20
C THR A 262 -15.43 -34.05 21.22
N GLY A 263 -14.65 -32.98 20.97
CA GLY A 263 -13.54 -32.57 21.83
C GLY A 263 -12.25 -33.33 21.55
N LYS A 264 -12.19 -34.19 20.54
CA LYS A 264 -10.99 -34.96 20.20
C LYS A 264 -10.02 -34.08 19.42
N PRO A 265 -8.74 -34.03 19.79
CA PRO A 265 -7.75 -33.25 19.05
C PRO A 265 -7.48 -33.87 17.67
N VAL A 266 -7.55 -33.04 16.64
CA VAL A 266 -7.22 -33.36 15.25
C VAL A 266 -6.06 -32.48 14.82
N THR A 267 -4.98 -33.10 14.34
CA THR A 267 -3.80 -32.40 13.84
C THR A 267 -3.78 -32.39 12.32
N LEU A 268 -3.31 -31.31 11.71
CA LEU A 268 -3.16 -31.27 10.24
C LEU A 268 -2.25 -32.40 9.73
N ALA A 269 -1.21 -32.74 10.49
CA ALA A 269 -0.28 -33.82 10.15
C ALA A 269 -0.95 -35.21 10.05
N SER A 270 -2.08 -35.44 10.74
CA SER A 270 -2.82 -36.71 10.66
C SER A 270 -3.40 -36.99 9.27
N PHE A 271 -3.49 -35.97 8.41
CA PHE A 271 -3.97 -36.09 7.04
C PHE A 271 -2.84 -36.18 5.99
N LYS A 272 -1.58 -36.29 6.41
CA LYS A 272 -0.44 -36.46 5.49
C LYS A 272 -0.70 -37.62 4.53
N GLY A 273 -0.40 -37.38 3.25
CA GLY A 273 -0.65 -38.33 2.17
C GLY A 273 -2.03 -38.20 1.53
N LYS A 274 -2.92 -37.31 2.00
CA LYS A 274 -4.22 -36.99 1.37
C LYS A 274 -4.21 -35.59 0.75
N TYR A 275 -5.12 -35.35 -0.21
CA TYR A 275 -5.52 -34.00 -0.59
C TYR A 275 -6.52 -33.47 0.43
N VAL A 276 -6.20 -32.36 1.10
CA VAL A 276 -7.02 -31.80 2.18
C VAL A 276 -7.54 -30.43 1.77
N LEU A 277 -8.86 -30.23 1.82
CA LEU A 277 -9.49 -28.92 1.72
C LEU A 277 -9.74 -28.37 3.13
N ILE A 278 -9.04 -27.29 3.49
CA ILE A 278 -9.25 -26.60 4.76
C ILE A 278 -10.19 -25.42 4.51
N ASP A 279 -11.33 -25.41 5.18
CA ASP A 279 -12.33 -24.34 5.10
C ASP A 279 -12.39 -23.55 6.42
N PHE A 280 -11.99 -22.28 6.38
CA PHE A 280 -12.05 -21.37 7.52
C PHE A 280 -13.43 -20.68 7.55
N TRP A 281 -14.33 -21.21 8.37
CA TRP A 281 -15.70 -20.72 8.48
C TRP A 281 -16.11 -20.48 9.94
N ALA A 282 -17.29 -19.88 10.12
CA ALA A 282 -17.91 -19.72 11.43
C ALA A 282 -19.42 -19.98 11.36
N SER A 283 -20.00 -20.53 12.44
CA SER A 283 -21.42 -20.89 12.50
C SER A 283 -22.38 -19.71 12.21
N TRP A 284 -21.95 -18.50 12.55
CA TRP A 284 -22.68 -17.25 12.31
C TRP A 284 -22.41 -16.60 10.93
N CYS A 285 -21.43 -17.10 10.17
CA CYS A 285 -21.09 -16.57 8.84
C CYS A 285 -22.10 -17.05 7.78
N ARG A 286 -23.06 -16.19 7.41
CA ARG A 286 -24.08 -16.52 6.40
C ARG A 286 -23.47 -16.91 5.04
N PRO A 287 -22.52 -16.17 4.45
CA PRO A 287 -21.88 -16.59 3.20
C PRO A 287 -21.19 -17.95 3.29
N CYS A 288 -20.50 -18.24 4.39
CA CYS A 288 -19.83 -19.53 4.60
C CYS A 288 -20.83 -20.68 4.62
N ARG A 289 -21.96 -20.53 5.35
CA ARG A 289 -23.03 -21.54 5.38
C ARG A 289 -23.66 -21.79 4.00
N MET A 290 -23.71 -20.77 3.14
CA MET A 290 -24.17 -20.94 1.76
C MET A 290 -23.16 -21.72 0.90
N GLU A 291 -21.87 -21.71 1.26
CA GLU A 291 -20.82 -22.48 0.57
C GLU A 291 -20.72 -23.93 1.07
N ASN A 292 -21.11 -24.23 2.32
CA ASN A 292 -21.06 -25.60 2.87
C ASN A 292 -21.68 -26.69 1.95
N PRO A 293 -22.83 -26.47 1.27
CA PRO A 293 -23.35 -27.45 0.31
C PRO A 293 -22.38 -27.75 -0.83
N ASN A 294 -21.62 -26.77 -1.31
CA ASN A 294 -20.60 -26.95 -2.35
C ASN A 294 -19.41 -27.77 -1.81
N VAL A 295 -19.01 -27.55 -0.56
CA VAL A 295 -17.98 -28.34 0.13
C VAL A 295 -18.40 -29.81 0.28
N VAL A 296 -19.64 -30.06 0.70
CA VAL A 296 -20.22 -31.43 0.78
C VAL A 296 -20.25 -32.09 -0.60
N ASN A 297 -20.67 -31.35 -1.63
CA ASN A 297 -20.66 -31.85 -3.01
C ASN A 297 -19.24 -32.19 -3.50
N ALA A 298 -18.25 -31.36 -3.18
CA ALA A 298 -16.85 -31.63 -3.50
C ALA A 298 -16.34 -32.88 -2.79
N PHE A 299 -16.61 -33.02 -1.48
CA PHE A 299 -16.26 -34.23 -0.73
C PHE A 299 -16.87 -35.49 -1.36
N ASN A 300 -18.17 -35.50 -1.61
CA ASN A 300 -18.84 -36.67 -2.20
C ASN A 300 -18.28 -37.04 -3.58
N LYS A 301 -17.87 -36.05 -4.37
CA LYS A 301 -17.30 -36.25 -5.71
C LYS A 301 -15.86 -36.78 -5.68
N PHE A 302 -15.07 -36.41 -4.66
CA PHE A 302 -13.63 -36.64 -4.64
C PHE A 302 -13.14 -37.57 -3.53
N LYS A 303 -13.98 -37.97 -2.56
CA LYS A 303 -13.60 -38.82 -1.42
C LYS A 303 -12.85 -40.10 -1.79
N ASP A 304 -13.18 -40.70 -2.94
CA ASP A 304 -12.54 -41.93 -3.44
C ASP A 304 -11.22 -41.66 -4.19
N LYS A 305 -10.84 -40.38 -4.34
CA LYS A 305 -9.59 -39.91 -4.97
C LYS A 305 -8.62 -39.34 -3.95
N ASN A 306 -8.59 -39.95 -2.76
CA ASN A 306 -7.69 -39.58 -1.68
C ASN A 306 -7.87 -38.12 -1.22
N PHE A 307 -9.10 -37.60 -1.28
CA PHE A 307 -9.46 -36.24 -0.88
C PHE A 307 -10.28 -36.26 0.41
N THR A 308 -10.08 -35.27 1.27
CA THR A 308 -10.85 -35.04 2.49
C THR A 308 -11.07 -33.55 2.71
N VAL A 309 -12.08 -33.23 3.51
CA VAL A 309 -12.37 -31.90 4.05
C VAL A 309 -12.18 -31.95 5.56
#